data_AF-A0A7W5K043-F1
#
_entry.id   AF-A0A7W5K043-F1
#
_cell.length_a   1.000
_cell.length_b   1.000
_cell.length_c   1.000
_cell.angle_alpha   90.00
_cell.angle_beta   90.00
_cell.angle_gamma   90.00
#
_symmetry.space_group_name_H-M   'P 1'
#
loop_
_entity.id
_entity.type
_entity.pdbx_description
1 polymer ?
#
loop_
_entity_poly.entity_id
_entity_poly.type
_entity_poly.pdbx_seq_one_letter_code
_entity_poly.pdbx_strand_id
1 'polypeptide(L)'
;MTISRYMLATIAAGLLVGGLGHVSPVSASALAPLVEGHSETRRIDGVHRFFLDVDARTRLQVASRVWAGTSPNTVSLKAVLLDGENRRVAEGRQRRGVFALDEMLDAGRYTLEVKGRLLGGKQEASSRYYLVTRMD
;
A
#
# COMPACT_ATOMS: atom_id res chain seq x y z
N MET A 1 -20.22 -16.80 -27.05
CA MET A 1 -20.70 -16.07 -25.86
C MET A 1 -20.03 -16.73 -24.66
N THR A 2 -18.86 -16.24 -24.27
CA THR A 2 -17.96 -16.93 -23.34
C THR A 2 -18.23 -16.43 -21.92
N ILE A 3 -18.78 -17.30 -21.08
CA ILE A 3 -19.11 -17.01 -19.68
C ILE A 3 -17.83 -17.19 -18.86
N SER A 4 -17.29 -16.07 -18.36
CA SER A 4 -16.12 -16.07 -17.48
C SER A 4 -16.51 -16.65 -16.12
N ARG A 5 -15.81 -17.71 -15.71
CA ARG A 5 -16.06 -18.45 -14.46
C ARG A 5 -15.28 -17.75 -13.35
N TYR A 6 -16.00 -17.15 -12.39
CA TYR A 6 -15.41 -16.62 -11.17
C TYR A 6 -14.81 -17.76 -10.34
N MET A 7 -13.50 -17.70 -10.11
CA MET A 7 -12.79 -18.65 -9.25
C MET A 7 -12.87 -18.13 -7.81
N LEU A 8 -13.63 -18.86 -6.97
CA LEU A 8 -13.68 -18.67 -5.53
C LEU A 8 -12.32 -19.08 -4.92
N ALA A 9 -11.54 -18.11 -4.44
CA ALA A 9 -10.37 -18.38 -3.62
C ALA A 9 -10.82 -18.68 -2.19
N THR A 10 -10.95 -19.97 -1.87
CA THR A 10 -11.17 -20.46 -0.51
C THR A 10 -9.89 -20.25 0.31
N ILE A 11 -9.87 -19.27 1.20
CA ILE A 11 -8.77 -19.11 2.17
C ILE A 11 -9.04 -20.06 3.33
N ALA A 12 -8.25 -21.14 3.40
CA ALA A 12 -8.19 -22.01 4.57
C ALA A 12 -7.43 -21.30 5.69
N ALA A 13 -8.16 -20.85 6.71
CA ALA A 13 -7.58 -20.39 7.97
C ALA A 13 -7.21 -21.61 8.82
N GLY A 14 -5.90 -21.89 8.91
CA GLY A 14 -5.36 -22.92 9.80
C GLY A 14 -5.58 -22.55 11.26
N LEU A 15 -6.35 -23.36 11.97
CA LEU A 15 -6.62 -23.25 13.40
C LEU A 15 -5.46 -23.91 14.17
N LEU A 16 -4.75 -23.17 15.03
CA LEU A 16 -3.85 -23.75 16.04
C LEU A 16 -4.33 -23.36 17.44
N VAL A 17 -4.73 -24.38 18.18
CA VAL A 17 -5.14 -24.34 19.59
C VAL A 17 -3.90 -24.43 20.47
N GLY A 18 -3.79 -23.59 21.49
CA GLY A 18 -3.01 -23.87 22.69
C GLY A 18 -2.20 -22.69 23.23
N GLY A 19 -2.55 -22.23 24.44
CA GLY A 19 -1.67 -21.44 25.30
C GLY A 19 -2.25 -20.08 25.69
N LEU A 20 -2.60 -19.96 26.98
CA LEU A 20 -2.96 -18.69 27.64
C LEU A 20 -1.75 -17.74 27.63
N GLY A 21 -1.62 -16.98 26.55
CA GLY A 21 -0.82 -15.78 26.47
C GLY A 21 -1.69 -14.76 25.77
N HIS A 22 -1.95 -13.65 26.43
CA HIS A 22 -2.50 -12.44 25.82
C HIS A 22 -1.46 -11.98 24.78
N VAL A 23 -1.51 -12.59 23.60
CA VAL A 23 -0.95 -11.99 22.40
C VAL A 23 -1.82 -10.78 22.15
N SER A 24 -1.34 -9.62 22.60
CA SER A 24 -1.73 -8.35 21.97
C SER A 24 -1.79 -8.64 20.48
N PRO A 25 -2.89 -8.29 19.76
CA PRO A 25 -2.83 -8.33 18.31
C PRO A 25 -1.62 -7.48 17.98
N VAL A 26 -0.55 -8.13 17.50
CA VAL A 26 0.48 -7.44 16.74
C VAL A 26 -0.35 -6.65 15.78
N SER A 27 -0.32 -5.32 15.91
CA SER A 27 -0.96 -4.45 14.94
C SER A 27 -0.20 -4.71 13.65
N ALA A 28 -0.60 -5.78 12.96
CA ALA A 28 -0.21 -6.07 11.61
C ALA A 28 -0.59 -4.78 10.92
N SER A 29 0.41 -4.01 10.49
CA SER A 29 0.16 -2.91 9.56
C SER A 29 -0.59 -3.57 8.41
N ALA A 30 -1.91 -3.43 8.43
CA ALA A 30 -2.80 -4.34 7.74
C ALA A 30 -2.45 -4.27 6.26
N LEU A 31 -1.93 -5.38 5.73
CA LEU A 31 -1.59 -5.55 4.33
C LEU A 31 -2.91 -5.37 3.56
N ALA A 32 -3.05 -4.28 2.83
CA ALA A 32 -4.27 -4.00 2.07
C ALA A 32 -4.05 -4.22 0.57
N PRO A 33 -5.09 -4.58 -0.20
CA PRO A 33 -4.95 -4.64 -1.65
C PRO A 33 -4.66 -3.25 -2.21
N LEU A 34 -3.73 -3.18 -3.16
CA LEU A 34 -3.52 -2.01 -4.01
C LEU A 34 -4.49 -2.08 -5.18
N VAL A 35 -5.64 -1.42 -5.03
CA VAL A 35 -6.70 -1.40 -6.05
C VAL A 35 -6.46 -0.30 -7.08
N GLU A 36 -6.92 -0.51 -8.31
CA GLU A 36 -7.01 0.55 -9.32
C GLU A 36 -7.98 1.64 -8.85
N GLY A 37 -7.71 2.89 -9.22
CA GLY A 37 -8.48 4.05 -8.77
C GLY A 37 -7.97 4.59 -7.44
N HIS A 38 -8.87 4.83 -6.48
CA HIS A 38 -8.54 5.46 -5.20
C HIS A 38 -8.47 4.41 -4.10
N SER A 39 -7.39 4.44 -3.31
CA SER A 39 -7.34 3.68 -2.07
C SER A 39 -8.23 4.32 -1.00
N GLU A 40 -8.55 3.54 0.03
CA GLU A 40 -8.97 4.11 1.31
C GLU A 40 -7.91 5.05 1.86
N THR A 41 -8.36 5.98 2.69
CA THR A 41 -7.49 6.99 3.26
C THR A 41 -6.87 6.50 4.54
N ARG A 42 -5.58 6.77 4.71
CA ARG A 42 -4.80 6.29 5.84
C ARG A 42 -4.15 7.44 6.59
N ARG A 43 -3.98 7.27 7.90
CA ARG A 43 -3.25 8.22 8.75
C ARG A 43 -1.78 8.26 8.33
N ILE A 44 -1.08 9.35 8.62
CA ILE A 44 0.37 9.45 8.39
C ILE A 44 1.08 9.15 9.71
N ASP A 45 1.38 7.87 9.95
CA ASP A 45 1.80 7.39 11.27
C ASP A 45 2.80 6.22 11.26
N GLY A 46 3.40 5.90 10.11
CA GLY A 46 4.36 4.80 10.03
C GLY A 46 4.49 4.23 8.63
N VAL A 47 4.61 2.90 8.55
CA VAL A 47 4.73 2.16 7.29
C VAL A 47 3.42 1.44 7.00
N HIS A 48 2.84 1.70 5.84
CA HIS A 48 1.68 0.99 5.33
C HIS A 48 2.10 0.12 4.16
N ARG A 49 1.62 -1.13 4.15
CA ARG A 49 1.94 -2.09 3.11
C ARG A 49 0.70 -2.37 2.27
N PHE A 50 0.86 -2.33 0.96
CA PHE A 50 -0.18 -2.72 0.02
C PHE A 50 0.32 -3.86 -0.85
N PHE A 51 -0.52 -4.84 -1.14
CA PHE A 51 -0.16 -5.95 -2.02
C PHE A 51 -0.85 -5.82 -3.38
N LEU A 52 -0.18 -6.32 -4.41
CA LEU A 52 -0.69 -6.38 -5.77
C LEU A 52 -0.29 -7.72 -6.37
N ASP A 53 -1.23 -8.44 -6.95
CA ASP A 53 -0.96 -9.58 -7.82
C ASP A 53 -1.16 -9.12 -9.28
N VAL A 54 -0.17 -9.40 -10.13
CA VAL A 54 -0.11 -9.00 -11.54
C VAL A 54 -0.16 -10.27 -12.38
N ASP A 55 -1.20 -10.43 -13.22
CA ASP A 55 -1.41 -11.65 -14.00
C ASP A 55 -0.66 -11.66 -15.34
N ALA A 56 -0.39 -10.46 -15.89
CA ALA A 56 0.30 -10.25 -17.16
C ALA A 56 1.13 -8.98 -17.06
N ARG A 57 2.04 -8.76 -18.01
CA ARG A 57 2.89 -7.57 -18.02
C ARG A 57 2.03 -6.29 -18.03
N THR A 58 2.19 -5.45 -17.02
CA THR A 58 1.32 -4.30 -16.74
C THR A 58 2.15 -3.09 -16.32
N ARG A 59 1.81 -1.90 -16.83
CA ARG A 59 2.39 -0.65 -16.35
C ARG A 59 1.66 -0.20 -15.09
N LEU A 60 2.35 -0.17 -13.96
CA LEU A 60 1.83 0.32 -12.69
C LEU A 60 2.17 1.80 -12.51
N GLN A 61 1.15 2.64 -12.36
CA GLN A 61 1.30 4.03 -11.95
C GLN A 61 0.64 4.25 -10.59
N VAL A 62 1.39 4.78 -9.62
CA VAL A 62 0.87 5.10 -8.28
C VAL A 62 1.30 6.49 -7.86
N ALA A 63 0.34 7.34 -7.49
CA ALA A 63 0.61 8.65 -6.91
C ALA A 63 -0.05 8.77 -5.53
N SER A 64 0.69 9.32 -4.56
CA SER A 64 0.09 9.70 -3.28
C SER A 64 -0.50 11.10 -3.33
N ARG A 65 -1.60 11.27 -2.59
CA ARG A 65 -2.24 12.57 -2.34
C ARG A 65 -2.57 12.70 -0.87
N VAL A 66 -2.51 13.92 -0.37
CA VAL A 66 -2.90 14.26 1.00
C VAL A 66 -4.37 14.67 1.06
N TRP A 67 -5.06 14.33 2.15
CA TRP A 67 -6.46 14.72 2.36
C TRP A 67 -6.58 16.25 2.56
N ALA A 68 -7.72 16.83 2.22
CA ALA A 68 -8.03 18.25 2.43
C ALA A 68 -7.83 18.67 3.91
N GLY A 69 -6.90 19.60 4.16
CA GLY A 69 -6.50 20.01 5.51
C GLY A 69 -5.13 19.50 5.94
N THR A 70 -4.57 18.50 5.25
CA THR A 70 -3.16 18.13 5.39
C THR A 70 -2.32 18.90 4.38
N SER A 71 -1.34 19.68 4.85
CA SER A 71 -0.40 20.36 3.96
C SER A 71 0.65 19.37 3.44
N PRO A 72 0.89 19.30 2.12
CA PRO A 72 1.93 18.42 1.57
C PRO A 72 3.35 18.83 2.02
N ASN A 73 3.55 20.08 2.43
CA ASN A 73 4.84 20.57 2.93
C ASN A 73 5.12 20.19 4.39
N THR A 74 4.12 19.71 5.14
CA THR A 74 4.28 19.32 6.55
C THR A 74 4.42 17.81 6.74
N VAL A 75 4.50 17.06 5.64
CA VAL A 75 4.58 15.60 5.63
C VAL A 75 5.66 15.10 4.68
N SER A 76 6.10 13.86 4.87
CA SER A 76 6.96 13.15 3.93
C SER A 76 6.44 11.74 3.74
N LEU A 77 6.00 11.44 2.52
CA LEU A 77 5.59 10.12 2.06
C LEU A 77 6.65 9.56 1.11
N LYS A 78 7.20 8.39 1.45
CA LYS A 78 8.13 7.62 0.61
C LYS A 78 7.46 6.31 0.22
N ALA A 79 7.69 5.86 -1.01
CA ALA A 79 7.20 4.57 -1.47
C ALA A 79 8.34 3.71 -2.02
N VAL A 80 8.32 2.43 -1.67
CA VAL A 80 9.22 1.41 -2.21
C VAL A 80 8.37 0.26 -2.72
N LEU A 81 8.61 -0.16 -3.96
CA LEU A 81 7.98 -1.34 -4.53
C LEU A 81 8.92 -2.53 -4.40
N LEU A 82 8.41 -3.61 -3.82
CA LEU A 82 9.11 -4.87 -3.60
C LEU A 82 8.46 -5.97 -4.45
N ASP A 83 9.27 -6.90 -4.96
CA ASP A 83 8.78 -8.15 -5.57
C ASP A 83 8.41 -9.20 -4.51
N GLY A 84 7.98 -10.38 -4.97
CA GLY A 84 7.60 -11.51 -4.10
C GLY A 84 8.74 -12.06 -3.24
N GLU A 85 10.00 -11.73 -3.55
CA GLU A 85 11.19 -12.09 -2.77
C GLU A 85 11.62 -10.96 -1.81
N ASN A 86 10.80 -9.92 -1.65
CA ASN A 86 11.10 -8.68 -0.91
C ASN A 86 12.31 -7.90 -1.46
N ARG A 87 12.67 -8.08 -2.73
CA ARG A 87 13.71 -7.29 -3.37
C ARG A 87 13.11 -6.00 -3.90
N ARG A 88 13.82 -4.89 -3.74
CA ARG A 88 13.38 -3.58 -4.24
C ARG A 88 13.45 -3.56 -5.77
N VAL A 89 12.29 -3.34 -6.38
CA VAL A 89 12.12 -3.15 -7.82
C VAL A 89 12.16 -1.67 -8.19
N ALA A 90 11.46 -0.83 -7.43
CA ALA A 90 11.37 0.60 -7.71
C ALA A 90 11.22 1.44 -6.43
N GLU A 91 11.49 2.74 -6.54
CA GLU A 91 11.26 3.73 -5.49
C GLU A 91 10.48 4.91 -6.06
N GLY A 92 9.47 5.38 -5.33
CA GLY A 92 8.64 6.51 -5.75
C GLY A 92 9.44 7.81 -5.75
N ARG A 93 9.35 8.57 -6.84
CA ARG A 93 9.92 9.91 -6.95
C ARG A 93 9.17 10.87 -6.03
N GLN A 94 9.87 11.45 -5.06
CA GLN A 94 9.29 12.41 -4.13
C GLN A 94 9.26 13.83 -4.68
N ARG A 95 8.18 14.56 -4.41
CA ARG A 95 8.08 16.01 -4.65
C ARG A 95 7.08 16.63 -3.68
N ARG A 96 7.51 17.65 -2.93
CA ARG A 96 6.67 18.37 -1.94
C ARG A 96 5.93 17.41 -1.00
N GLY A 97 6.65 16.49 -0.36
CA GLY A 97 6.10 15.58 0.66
C GLY A 97 5.21 14.44 0.16
N VAL A 98 4.85 14.40 -1.12
CA VAL A 98 4.18 13.26 -1.77
C VAL A 98 5.15 12.53 -2.72
N PHE A 99 4.71 11.40 -3.26
CA PHE A 99 5.46 10.60 -4.24
C PHE A 99 4.61 10.23 -5.46
N ALA A 100 5.29 9.94 -6.57
CA ALA A 100 4.74 9.24 -7.73
C ALA A 100 5.68 8.10 -8.14
N LEU A 101 5.13 6.97 -8.57
CA LEU A 101 5.80 5.77 -9.06
C LEU A 101 5.18 5.40 -10.42
N ASP A 102 6.02 5.01 -11.37
CA ASP A 102 5.64 4.59 -12.72
C ASP A 102 6.63 3.50 -13.12
N GLU A 103 6.18 2.25 -13.15
CA GLU A 103 7.04 1.08 -13.32
C GLU A 103 6.35 0.02 -14.21
N MET A 104 7.13 -0.68 -15.03
CA MET A 104 6.63 -1.80 -15.81
C MET A 104 6.83 -3.09 -15.02
N LEU A 105 5.75 -3.80 -14.72
CA LEU A 105 5.78 -5.04 -13.93
C LEU A 105 5.54 -6.25 -14.81
N ASP A 106 6.24 -7.34 -14.52
CA ASP A 106 5.95 -8.66 -15.06
C ASP A 106 4.90 -9.36 -14.20
N ALA A 107 4.40 -10.51 -14.65
CA ALA A 107 3.46 -11.30 -13.87
C ALA A 107 4.11 -11.76 -12.55
N GLY A 108 3.41 -11.56 -11.43
CA GLY A 108 3.93 -11.87 -10.11
C GLY A 108 3.25 -11.11 -8.98
N ARG A 109 3.72 -11.36 -7.75
CA ARG A 109 3.25 -10.67 -6.55
C ARG A 109 4.19 -9.54 -6.18
N TYR A 110 3.62 -8.41 -5.79
CA TYR A 110 4.35 -7.22 -5.39
C TYR A 110 3.81 -6.66 -4.07
N THR A 111 4.68 -5.95 -3.35
CA THR A 111 4.32 -5.17 -2.16
C THR A 111 4.77 -3.73 -2.32
N LEU A 112 3.84 -2.79 -2.26
CA LEU A 112 4.13 -1.37 -2.13
C LEU A 112 4.21 -0.99 -0.65
N GLU A 113 5.39 -0.65 -0.17
CA GLU A 113 5.59 -0.07 1.16
C GLU A 113 5.53 1.46 1.07
N VAL A 114 4.62 2.08 1.82
CA VAL A 114 4.51 3.53 1.95
C VAL A 114 4.88 3.94 3.36
N LYS A 115 6.00 4.64 3.51
CA LYS A 115 6.44 5.22 4.78
C LYS A 115 6.04 6.69 4.86
N GLY A 116 5.19 7.02 5.82
CA GLY A 116 4.76 8.37 6.11
C GLY A 116 5.33 8.89 7.43
N ARG A 117 5.75 10.17 7.44
CA ARG A 117 6.05 10.90 8.68
C ARG A 117 5.59 12.35 8.58
N LEU A 118 5.27 12.94 9.73
CA LEU A 118 5.07 14.38 9.87
C LEU A 118 6.44 15.08 10.00
N LEU A 119 6.54 16.29 9.46
CA LEU A 119 7.76 17.12 9.47
C LEU A 119 7.68 18.26 10.52
N GLY A 120 6.51 18.54 11.08
CA GLY A 120 6.28 19.56 12.12
C GLY A 120 5.80 18.98 13.46
N GLY A 121 6.04 19.72 14.55
CA GLY A 121 5.83 19.27 15.94
C GLY A 121 4.38 19.26 16.45
N LYS A 122 3.43 19.88 15.74
CA LYS A 122 2.01 19.60 15.97
C LYS A 122 1.65 18.39 15.12
N GLN A 123 1.64 17.23 15.76
CA GLN A 123 1.00 16.05 15.19
C GLN A 123 -0.47 16.39 15.00
N GLU A 124 -0.84 16.83 13.79
CA GLU A 124 -2.24 16.81 13.43
C GLU A 124 -2.65 15.34 13.35
N ALA A 125 -3.28 14.86 14.42
CA ALA A 125 -3.79 13.49 14.52
C ALA A 125 -4.70 13.10 13.32
N SER A 126 -5.18 14.10 12.60
CA SER A 126 -6.02 14.00 11.40
C SER A 126 -5.25 13.96 10.07
N SER A 127 -3.92 14.05 10.05
CA SER A 127 -3.14 14.04 8.81
C SER A 127 -3.29 12.70 8.10
N ARG A 128 -3.81 12.74 6.87
CA ARG A 128 -4.17 11.55 6.09
C ARG A 128 -3.69 11.65 4.65
N TYR A 129 -3.48 10.51 4.04
CA TYR A 129 -3.18 10.37 2.63
C TYR A 129 -4.02 9.26 1.99
N TYR A 130 -4.04 9.24 0.67
CA TYR A 130 -4.58 8.15 -0.14
C TYR A 130 -3.72 7.96 -1.38
N LEU A 131 -3.85 6.81 -2.03
CA LEU A 131 -3.19 6.49 -3.28
C LEU A 131 -4.17 6.61 -4.44
N VAL A 132 -3.64 7.04 -5.58
CA VAL A 132 -4.29 6.96 -6.89
C VAL A 132 -3.47 6.01 -7.73
N THR A 133 -4.08 4.92 -8.17
CA THR A 133 -3.43 3.83 -8.89
C THR A 133 -4.04 3.66 -10.27
N ARG A 134 -3.21 3.37 -11.26
CA ARG A 134 -3.62 2.96 -12.62
C ARG A 134 -2.77 1.78 -13.08
N MET A 135 -3.38 0.90 -13.87
CA MET A 135 -2.79 -0.30 -14.43
C MET A 135 -3.14 -0.34 -15.92
N ASP A 136 -2.11 -0.25 -16.78
CA ASP A 136 -2.25 -0.23 -18.25
C ASP A 136 -1.56 -1.43 -18.91
#